data_AF-A0A368FYP2-F1
#
_entry.id   AF-A0A368FYP2-F1
#
_cell.length_a   1.000
_cell.length_b   1.000
_cell.length_c   1.000
_cell.angle_alpha   90.00
_cell.angle_beta   90.00
_cell.angle_gamma   90.00
#
_symmetry.space_group_name_H-M   'P 1'
#
loop_
_entity.id
_entity.type
_entity.pdbx_description
1 polymer ?
#
loop_
_entity_poly.entity_id
_entity_poly.type
_entity_poly.pdbx_seq_one_letter_code
_entity_poly.pdbx_strand_id
1 'polypeptide(L)'
;MVCLRMVSYDCISIPVFERFTQWYGKVNEEAVAYVQNHAFFEYACGAGKPLFLANHDCLSRAFNAQPLTQRINTCLPADPDMCTRAILAVECVKESLSGQCSPDAGAAACGAATNIAQRAQEVSPMCIQEMNLRCSDATALVSIASVLALVCLFLL
;
A
#
# COMPACT_ATOMS: atom_id res chain seq x y z
N MET A 1 16.95 16.64 -9.02
CA MET A 1 16.74 15.28 -9.56
C MET A 1 15.28 15.15 -9.93
N VAL A 2 14.99 15.08 -11.22
CA VAL A 2 13.64 14.96 -11.76
C VAL A 2 13.21 13.52 -11.54
N CYS A 3 12.20 13.27 -10.70
CA CYS A 3 11.54 11.96 -10.67
C CYS A 3 11.15 11.64 -12.12
N LEU A 4 11.60 10.50 -12.63
CA LEU A 4 11.22 10.00 -13.95
C LEU A 4 9.72 10.29 -14.16
N ARG A 5 9.41 10.92 -15.30
CA ARG A 5 8.04 11.24 -15.79
C ARG A 5 7.06 10.17 -15.33
N MET A 6 5.85 10.56 -14.92
CA MET A 6 4.71 9.65 -14.70
C MET A 6 4.61 8.68 -15.89
N VAL A 7 5.13 7.47 -15.72
CA VAL A 7 4.97 6.40 -16.69
C VAL A 7 3.55 5.87 -16.50
N SER A 8 2.66 6.51 -17.26
CA SER A 8 1.33 6.14 -17.72
C SER A 8 0.32 5.59 -16.71
N TYR A 9 -0.85 6.23 -16.74
CA TYR A 9 -2.13 5.82 -16.16
C TYR A 9 -2.63 4.42 -16.60
N ASP A 10 -1.93 3.73 -17.50
CA ASP A 10 -2.24 2.38 -17.99
C ASP A 10 -1.29 1.32 -17.39
N CYS A 11 -1.20 1.26 -16.06
CA CYS A 11 -0.49 0.15 -15.43
C CYS A 11 -1.30 -1.15 -15.62
N ILE A 12 -0.67 -2.14 -16.26
CA ILE A 12 -1.22 -3.49 -16.43
C ILE A 12 -1.51 -4.08 -15.04
N SER A 13 -2.72 -4.60 -14.83
CA SER A 13 -3.06 -5.36 -13.62
C SER A 13 -2.42 -6.75 -13.64
N ILE A 14 -2.20 -7.33 -12.45
CA ILE A 14 -1.60 -8.68 -12.34
C ILE A 14 -2.34 -9.71 -13.23
N PRO A 15 -3.69 -9.79 -13.22
CA PRO A 15 -4.41 -10.76 -14.06
C PRO A 15 -4.21 -10.55 -15.56
N VAL A 16 -4.05 -9.29 -15.99
CA VAL A 16 -3.77 -8.99 -17.40
C VAL A 16 -2.33 -9.37 -17.73
N PHE A 17 -1.38 -9.07 -16.85
CA PHE A 17 0.03 -9.40 -17.05
C PHE A 17 0.24 -10.91 -17.13
N GLU A 18 -0.37 -11.67 -16.22
CA GLU A 18 -0.31 -13.12 -16.19
C GLU A 18 -0.76 -13.74 -17.52
N ARG A 19 -1.82 -13.22 -18.15
CA ARG A 19 -2.26 -13.71 -19.47
C ARG A 19 -1.20 -13.53 -20.54
N PHE A 20 -0.39 -12.47 -20.48
CA PHE A 20 0.70 -12.23 -21.42
C PHE A 20 1.96 -13.03 -21.11
N THR A 21 2.20 -13.32 -19.82
CA THR A 21 3.44 -13.98 -19.36
C THR A 21 3.27 -15.47 -19.07
N GLN A 22 2.07 -16.01 -19.24
CA GLN A 22 1.76 -17.43 -19.06
C GLN A 22 2.59 -18.27 -20.01
N TRP A 23 3.44 -19.12 -19.46
CA TRP A 23 4.19 -20.10 -20.23
C TRP A 23 3.58 -21.48 -20.00
N TYR A 24 3.05 -22.09 -21.08
CA TYR A 24 2.45 -23.44 -21.03
C TYR A 24 1.41 -23.64 -19.91
N GLY A 25 0.59 -22.62 -19.62
CA GLY A 25 -0.46 -22.70 -18.60
C GLY A 25 0.03 -22.61 -17.15
N LYS A 26 1.29 -22.24 -16.90
CA LYS A 26 1.81 -21.93 -15.56
C LYS A 26 1.81 -20.43 -15.29
N VAL A 27 1.48 -20.07 -14.04
CA VAL A 27 1.70 -18.70 -13.53
C VAL A 27 3.20 -18.43 -13.55
N ASN A 28 3.57 -17.27 -14.09
CA ASN A 28 4.94 -16.82 -14.08
C ASN A 28 5.17 -15.99 -12.81
N GLU A 29 5.70 -16.62 -11.77
CA GLU A 29 5.90 -15.99 -10.46
C GLU A 29 6.82 -14.76 -10.53
N GLU A 30 7.84 -14.78 -11.40
CA GLU A 30 8.73 -13.64 -11.63
C GLU A 30 7.97 -12.46 -12.23
N ALA A 31 7.03 -12.75 -13.12
CA ALA A 31 6.17 -11.75 -13.72
C ALA A 31 5.22 -11.11 -12.68
N VAL A 32 4.60 -11.92 -11.82
CA VAL A 32 3.76 -11.42 -10.73
C VAL A 32 4.59 -10.55 -9.77
N ALA A 33 5.79 -11.00 -9.40
CA ALA A 33 6.70 -10.24 -8.55
C ALA A 33 7.11 -8.90 -9.17
N TYR A 34 7.33 -8.85 -10.48
CA TYR A 34 7.62 -7.59 -11.19
C TYR A 34 6.48 -6.57 -11.04
N VAL A 35 5.22 -6.98 -11.27
CA VAL A 35 4.07 -6.06 -11.16
C VAL A 35 3.84 -5.62 -9.72
N GLN A 36 4.01 -6.52 -8.75
CA GLN A 36 3.90 -6.17 -7.33
C GLN A 36 4.99 -5.17 -6.90
N ASN A 37 6.23 -5.37 -7.33
CA ASN A 37 7.34 -4.45 -7.06
C ASN A 37 7.12 -3.09 -7.75
N HIS A 38 6.58 -3.10 -8.97
CA HIS A 38 6.23 -1.88 -9.67
C HIS A 38 5.11 -1.11 -8.94
N ALA A 39 4.07 -1.80 -8.47
CA ALA A 39 3.00 -1.20 -7.67
C ALA A 39 3.52 -0.61 -6.36
N PHE A 40 4.43 -1.31 -5.67
CA PHE A 40 5.12 -0.77 -4.51
C PHE A 40 5.89 0.51 -4.86
N PHE A 41 6.70 0.47 -5.92
CA PHE A 41 7.51 1.60 -6.36
C PHE A 41 6.67 2.82 -6.73
N GLU A 42 5.56 2.61 -7.46
CA GLU A 42 4.60 3.64 -7.84
C GLU A 42 4.09 4.39 -6.59
N TYR A 43 3.66 3.66 -5.57
CA TYR A 43 3.17 4.26 -4.33
C TYR A 43 4.30 4.96 -3.56
N ALA A 44 5.43 4.27 -3.37
CA ALA A 44 6.55 4.77 -2.58
C ALA A 44 7.23 6.00 -3.20
N CYS A 45 7.22 6.15 -4.52
CA CYS A 45 7.73 7.32 -5.22
C CYS A 45 6.66 8.39 -5.50
N GLY A 46 5.38 8.01 -5.41
CA GLY A 46 4.22 8.89 -5.56
C GLY A 46 3.69 9.38 -4.22
N ALA A 47 2.45 9.01 -3.90
CA ALA A 47 1.73 9.50 -2.72
C ALA A 47 2.41 9.16 -1.39
N GLY A 48 3.08 8.01 -1.30
CA GLY A 48 3.77 7.55 -0.09
C GLY A 48 5.14 8.18 0.13
N LYS A 49 5.69 8.93 -0.85
CA LYS A 49 7.06 9.43 -0.83
C LYS A 49 7.47 10.16 0.46
N PRO A 50 6.66 11.08 1.02
CA PRO A 50 7.03 11.76 2.26
C PRO A 50 7.25 10.80 3.43
N LEU A 51 6.35 9.81 3.59
CA LEU A 51 6.43 8.84 4.68
C LEU A 51 7.61 7.88 4.51
N PHE A 52 7.88 7.43 3.28
CA PHE A 52 9.04 6.57 2.98
C PHE A 52 10.37 7.28 3.19
N LEU A 53 10.48 8.57 2.84
CA LEU A 53 11.69 9.34 3.09
C LEU A 53 11.90 9.60 4.58
N ALA A 54 10.84 9.92 5.32
CA ALA A 54 10.91 10.14 6.77
C ALA A 54 11.30 8.87 7.55
N ASN A 55 10.99 7.68 7.01
CA ASN A 55 11.21 6.40 7.68
C ASN A 55 12.19 5.47 6.94
N HIS A 56 13.02 6.03 6.03
CA HIS A 56 13.83 5.27 5.08
C HIS A 56 14.72 4.21 5.74
N ASP A 57 15.48 4.61 6.76
CA ASP A 57 16.45 3.72 7.41
C ASP A 57 15.80 2.50 8.06
N CYS A 58 14.66 2.70 8.73
CA CYS A 58 13.95 1.59 9.37
C CYS A 58 13.23 0.71 8.35
N LEU A 59 12.49 1.31 7.42
CA LEU A 59 11.78 0.56 6.38
C LEU A 59 12.74 -0.23 5.48
N SER A 60 13.89 0.34 5.14
CA SER A 60 14.94 -0.36 4.38
C SER A 60 15.42 -1.62 5.11
N ARG A 61 15.74 -1.51 6.41
CA ARG A 61 16.12 -2.68 7.22
C ARG A 61 14.97 -3.69 7.36
N ALA A 62 13.75 -3.22 7.60
CA ALA A 62 12.59 -4.07 7.78
C ALA A 62 12.24 -4.86 6.51
N PHE A 63 12.34 -4.22 5.33
CA PHE A 63 12.12 -4.88 4.04
C PHE A 63 13.26 -5.79 3.60
N ASN A 64 14.50 -5.47 3.97
CA ASN A 64 15.62 -6.40 3.77
C ASN A 64 15.46 -7.68 4.61
N ALA A 65 14.91 -7.57 5.82
CA ALA A 65 14.62 -8.73 6.65
C ALA A 65 13.41 -9.53 6.16
N GLN A 66 12.33 -8.84 5.76
CA GLN A 66 11.14 -9.44 5.19
C GLN A 66 10.50 -8.47 4.18
N PRO A 67 10.54 -8.78 2.88
CA PRO A 67 9.92 -7.97 1.84
C PRO A 67 8.43 -7.74 2.10
N LEU A 68 7.90 -6.60 1.62
CA LEU A 68 6.50 -6.24 1.84
C LEU A 68 5.53 -7.31 1.33
N THR A 69 5.78 -7.89 0.15
CA THR A 69 4.95 -8.96 -0.43
C THR A 69 4.92 -10.22 0.44
N GLN A 70 6.07 -10.62 1.00
CA GLN A 70 6.14 -11.72 1.95
C GLN A 70 5.36 -11.39 3.23
N ARG A 71 5.45 -10.14 3.71
CA ARG A 71 4.70 -9.68 4.90
C ARG A 71 3.20 -9.69 4.67
N ILE A 72 2.73 -9.25 3.50
CA ILE A 72 1.32 -9.35 3.09
C ILE A 72 0.88 -10.82 3.15
N ASN A 73 1.66 -11.74 2.58
CA ASN A 73 1.33 -13.16 2.59
C ASN A 73 1.25 -13.75 4.01
N THR A 74 2.12 -13.31 4.92
CA THR A 74 2.03 -13.70 6.34
C THR A 74 0.79 -13.12 7.03
N CYS A 75 0.35 -11.93 6.62
CA CYS A 75 -0.80 -11.24 7.17
C CYS A 75 -2.15 -11.67 6.56
N LEU A 76 -2.16 -12.52 5.51
CA LEU A 76 -3.40 -12.95 4.86
C LEU A 76 -4.16 -13.97 5.72
N PRO A 77 -5.36 -13.64 6.24
CA PRO A 77 -6.14 -14.59 7.02
C PRO A 77 -6.85 -15.62 6.13
N ALA A 78 -7.24 -16.73 6.75
CA ALA A 78 -8.15 -17.70 6.16
C ALA A 78 -9.60 -17.25 6.38
N ASP A 79 -10.04 -16.29 5.57
CA ASP A 79 -11.43 -15.82 5.49
C ASP A 79 -11.97 -16.10 4.07
N PRO A 80 -13.25 -16.47 3.88
CA PRO A 80 -13.79 -16.74 2.54
C PRO A 80 -14.03 -15.48 1.70
N ASP A 81 -14.20 -14.31 2.32
CA ASP A 81 -14.45 -13.04 1.64
C ASP A 81 -13.14 -12.30 1.32
N MET A 82 -12.86 -12.12 0.03
CA MET A 82 -11.60 -11.51 -0.41
C MET A 82 -11.44 -10.06 0.06
N CYS A 83 -12.54 -9.33 0.21
CA CYS A 83 -12.52 -7.96 0.72
C CYS A 83 -12.03 -7.92 2.18
N THR A 84 -12.63 -8.75 3.02
CA THR A 84 -12.29 -8.90 4.45
C THR A 84 -10.85 -9.35 4.61
N ARG A 85 -10.41 -10.35 3.84
CA ARG A 85 -9.01 -10.80 3.83
C ARG A 85 -8.04 -9.66 3.52
N ALA A 86 -8.31 -8.88 2.48
CA ALA A 86 -7.43 -7.81 2.06
C ALA A 86 -7.36 -6.68 3.08
N ILE A 87 -8.50 -6.29 3.67
CA ILE A 87 -8.57 -5.27 4.73
C ILE A 87 -7.74 -5.71 5.95
N LEU A 88 -7.98 -6.92 6.44
CA LEU A 88 -7.25 -7.46 7.59
C LEU A 88 -5.75 -7.60 7.30
N ALA A 89 -5.38 -7.98 6.06
CA ALA A 89 -3.97 -8.10 5.69
C ALA A 89 -3.24 -6.76 5.71
N VAL A 90 -3.85 -5.68 5.20
CA VAL A 90 -3.19 -4.36 5.22
C VAL A 90 -3.17 -3.74 6.61
N GLU A 91 -4.19 -3.98 7.44
CA GLU A 91 -4.17 -3.60 8.85
C GLU A 91 -3.05 -4.33 9.62
N CYS A 92 -2.89 -5.63 9.42
CA CYS A 92 -1.79 -6.40 9.99
C CYS A 92 -0.41 -5.87 9.54
N VAL A 93 -0.25 -5.52 8.25
CA VAL A 93 0.98 -4.88 7.74
C VAL A 93 1.23 -3.53 8.43
N LYS A 94 0.18 -2.72 8.59
CA LYS A 94 0.25 -1.43 9.29
C LYS A 94 0.74 -1.62 10.72
N GLU A 95 0.12 -2.50 11.48
CA GLU A 95 0.48 -2.77 12.89
C GLU A 95 1.90 -3.30 13.02
N SER A 96 2.28 -4.24 12.15
CA SER A 96 3.62 -4.84 12.12
C SER A 96 4.71 -3.79 11.99
N LEU A 97 4.57 -2.86 11.03
CA LEU A 97 5.58 -1.82 10.78
C LEU A 97 5.40 -0.58 11.66
N SER A 98 4.21 -0.37 12.23
CA SER A 98 4.02 0.59 13.31
C SER A 98 4.81 0.19 14.56
N GLY A 99 4.73 -1.09 14.94
CA GLY A 99 5.46 -1.63 16.09
C GLY A 99 6.97 -1.77 15.83
N GLN A 100 7.37 -2.10 14.61
CA GLN A 100 8.79 -2.28 14.26
C GLN A 100 9.53 -0.96 14.00
N CYS A 101 8.84 0.05 13.46
CA CYS A 101 9.44 1.31 13.03
C CYS A 101 8.75 2.51 13.68
N SER A 102 7.60 2.91 13.15
CA SER A 102 6.84 4.08 13.59
C SER A 102 5.43 4.02 13.00
N PRO A 103 4.43 4.72 13.58
CA PRO A 103 3.09 4.80 13.01
C PRO A 103 3.09 5.20 11.52
N ASP A 104 3.82 6.26 11.18
CA ASP A 104 3.99 6.75 9.81
C ASP A 104 4.60 5.70 8.86
N ALA A 105 5.54 4.88 9.36
CA ALA A 105 6.11 3.78 8.59
C ALA A 105 5.07 2.67 8.35
N GLY A 106 4.23 2.40 9.35
CA GLY A 106 3.08 1.50 9.23
C GLY A 106 2.08 1.99 8.19
N ALA A 107 1.70 3.26 8.22
CA ALA A 107 0.82 3.88 7.23
C ALA A 107 1.40 3.81 5.81
N ALA A 108 2.71 4.10 5.66
CA ALA A 108 3.40 3.99 4.38
C ALA A 108 3.34 2.58 3.79
N ALA A 109 3.64 1.57 4.61
CA ALA A 109 3.64 0.19 4.16
C ALA A 109 2.22 -0.34 3.89
N CYS A 110 1.24 0.06 4.70
CA CYS A 110 -0.17 -0.23 4.49
C CYS A 110 -0.66 0.33 3.15
N GLY A 111 -0.36 1.61 2.86
CA GLY A 111 -0.73 2.24 1.60
C GLY A 111 -0.06 1.58 0.40
N ALA A 112 1.20 1.16 0.53
CA ALA A 112 1.89 0.40 -0.50
C ALA A 112 1.25 -0.98 -0.73
N ALA A 113 0.87 -1.69 0.34
CA ALA A 113 0.14 -2.96 0.24
C ALA A 113 -1.25 -2.79 -0.40
N THR A 114 -1.94 -1.70 -0.08
CA THR A 114 -3.21 -1.32 -0.73
C THR A 114 -3.02 -1.07 -2.22
N ASN A 115 -1.95 -0.39 -2.62
CA ASN A 115 -1.67 -0.18 -4.05
C ASN A 115 -1.37 -1.50 -4.77
N ILE A 116 -0.66 -2.44 -4.13
CA ILE A 116 -0.47 -3.79 -4.67
C ILE A 116 -1.82 -4.49 -4.87
N ALA A 117 -2.71 -4.45 -3.87
CA ALA A 117 -4.05 -5.05 -3.99
C ALA A 117 -4.90 -4.40 -5.09
N GLN A 118 -4.81 -3.07 -5.24
CA GLN A 118 -5.47 -2.34 -6.33
C GLN A 118 -4.97 -2.80 -7.71
N ARG A 119 -3.66 -3.05 -7.86
CA ARG A 119 -3.07 -3.58 -9.10
C ARG A 119 -3.35 -5.06 -9.30
N ALA A 120 -3.62 -5.83 -8.25
CA ALA A 120 -4.07 -7.21 -8.34
C ALA A 120 -5.50 -7.31 -8.92
N GLN A 121 -6.35 -6.29 -8.74
CA GLN A 121 -7.76 -6.31 -9.17
C GLN A 121 -8.58 -7.48 -8.63
N GLU A 122 -8.19 -8.03 -7.48
CA GLU A 122 -8.90 -9.14 -6.83
C GLU A 122 -10.01 -8.66 -5.87
N VAL A 123 -10.02 -7.37 -5.55
CA VAL A 123 -10.98 -6.74 -4.62
C VAL A 123 -11.69 -5.57 -5.27
N SER A 124 -12.92 -5.30 -4.81
CA SER A 124 -13.74 -4.21 -5.37
C SER A 124 -13.15 -2.82 -5.05
N PRO A 125 -13.49 -1.79 -5.85
CA PRO A 125 -13.08 -0.41 -5.56
C PRO A 125 -13.50 0.09 -4.17
N MET A 126 -14.65 -0.35 -3.66
CA MET A 126 -15.09 0.00 -2.31
C MET A 126 -14.18 -0.59 -1.23
N CYS A 127 -13.70 -1.83 -1.44
CA CYS A 127 -12.73 -2.46 -0.54
C CYS A 127 -11.41 -1.69 -0.53
N ILE A 128 -10.92 -1.29 -1.70
CA ILE A 128 -9.72 -0.45 -1.82
C ILE A 128 -9.89 0.89 -1.09
N GLN A 129 -11.08 1.50 -1.18
CA GLN A 129 -11.37 2.73 -0.43
C GLN A 129 -11.30 2.50 1.08
N GLU A 130 -11.91 1.42 1.59
CA GLU A 130 -11.83 1.07 3.00
C GLU A 130 -10.39 0.81 3.44
N MET A 131 -9.62 0.06 2.67
CA MET A 131 -8.19 -0.18 2.92
C MET A 131 -7.40 1.14 3.01
N ASN A 132 -7.63 2.08 2.09
CA ASN A 132 -7.00 3.40 2.15
C ASN A 132 -7.36 4.19 3.42
N LEU A 133 -8.61 4.09 3.89
CA LEU A 133 -9.03 4.70 5.16
C LEU A 133 -8.28 4.06 6.34
N ARG A 134 -8.12 2.73 6.36
CA ARG A 134 -7.34 2.02 7.39
C ARG A 134 -5.86 2.38 7.37
N CYS A 135 -5.30 2.60 6.18
CA CYS A 135 -3.91 2.98 6.03
C CYS A 135 -3.61 4.43 6.38
N SER A 136 -4.60 5.32 6.34
CA SER A 136 -4.43 6.72 6.70
C SER A 136 -4.07 6.86 8.19
N ASP A 137 -3.14 7.75 8.52
CA ASP A 137 -2.86 8.08 9.91
C ASP A 137 -3.97 8.95 10.49
N ALA A 138 -4.44 8.59 11.68
CA ALA A 138 -5.44 9.36 12.42
C ALA A 138 -4.96 10.80 12.73
N THR A 139 -3.64 11.05 12.72
CA THR A 139 -3.04 12.39 12.90
C THR A 139 -3.37 13.35 11.76
N ALA A 140 -3.59 12.86 10.53
CA ALA A 140 -4.03 13.69 9.41
C ALA A 140 -5.49 14.18 9.62
N LEU A 141 -6.37 13.31 10.15
CA LEU A 141 -7.74 13.66 10.50
C LEU A 141 -7.82 14.62 11.70
N VAL A 142 -6.97 14.43 12.71
CA VAL A 142 -6.87 15.36 13.85
C VAL A 142 -6.41 16.73 13.40
N SER A 143 -5.43 16.80 12.48
CA SER A 143 -4.94 18.08 11.93
C SER A 143 -6.04 18.84 11.17
N ILE A 144 -6.84 18.15 10.35
CA ILE A 144 -7.97 18.74 9.62
C ILE A 144 -9.06 19.24 10.58
N ALA A 145 -9.39 18.45 11.62
CA ALA A 145 -10.36 18.85 12.64
C ALA A 145 -9.90 20.08 13.44
N SER A 146 -8.61 20.16 13.80
CA SER A 146 -8.05 21.32 14.51
C SER A 146 -7.99 22.59 13.65
N VAL A 147 -7.72 22.47 12.35
CA VAL A 147 -7.74 23.62 11.42
C VAL A 147 -9.17 24.12 11.20
N LEU A 148 -10.13 23.22 11.03
CA LEU A 148 -11.55 23.59 10.92
C LEU A 148 -12.08 24.25 12.19
N ALA A 149 -11.69 23.76 13.37
CA ALA A 149 -12.04 24.38 14.64
C ALA A 149 -11.45 25.80 14.78
N LEU A 150 -10.20 26.01 14.36
CA LEU A 150 -9.57 27.33 14.35
C LEU A 150 -10.28 28.30 13.39
N VAL A 151 -10.61 27.86 12.17
CA VAL A 151 -11.30 28.71 11.18
C VAL A 151 -12.69 29.12 11.68
N CYS A 152 -13.44 28.21 12.32
CA CYS A 152 -14.74 28.54 12.93
C CYS A 152 -14.62 29.52 14.10
N LEU A 153 -13.52 29.50 14.85
CA LEU A 153 -13.25 30.44 15.97
C LEU A 153 -12.88 31.85 15.50
N PHE A 154 -12.32 32.02 14.29
CA PHE A 154 -11.97 33.32 13.71
C PHE A 154 -13.08 33.94 12.84
N LEU A 155 -14.17 33.21 12.60
CA LEU A 155 -15.36 33.66 11.84
C LEU A 155 -16.57 34.01 12.73
N LEU A 156 -16.40 33.96 14.06
CA LEU A 156 -17.32 34.42 15.10
C LEU A 156 -16.79 35.71 15.74
#